data_AF-A0A7C4L6P7-F1
#
_entry.id   AF-A0A7C4L6P7-F1
#
_cell.length_a   1.000
_cell.length_b   1.000
_cell.length_c   1.000
_cell.angle_alpha   90.00
_cell.angle_beta   90.00
_cell.angle_gamma   90.00
#
_symmetry.space_group_name_H-M   'P 1'
#
loop_
_entity.id
_entity.type
_entity.pdbx_description
1 polymer ?
#
loop_
_entity_poly.entity_id
_entity_poly.type
_entity_poly.pdbx_seq_one_letter_code
_entity_poly.pdbx_strand_id
1 'polypeptide(L)'
;MEEEKKLTEEEEQLLREFEEERKKQKMQIDSEIHQELKEALAEQVKEVMEMEISGGIEEKVKKEVETAIDIEVEKAIGSEEIKKQIEQELRQKIEQETREKLQKEIEEKIRKEVEEREKQRKAELIKKIQALSKYEEELKQKYESEEKEKEQLTKKVTETEQVLNESLQLKEKELREKLKEELRKELEEERQRKKDALLQKLESSTQIASSDSDKILNQNEMIKMLQVFEESQLVLSTLLSTRLSKKDVESMFSKTLISVSNFHPDVLKGVMFDKNGKPLQGGLLYINRIISNIELSSNTPEGKTYKFLNALKALFSERVTSMNKLTGTDIKNRLVNEVMAQMRKFIIRKGVDVKISNLFFKEVFPETKTI
;
A
#
# COMPACT_ATOMS: atom_id res chain seq x y z
N MET A 1 5.25 -32.09 -19.21
CA MET A 1 3.78 -32.11 -19.23
C MET A 1 3.36 -30.80 -18.61
N GLU A 2 3.21 -29.78 -19.44
CA GLU A 2 2.68 -28.49 -18.99
C GLU A 2 1.16 -28.68 -18.87
N GLU A 3 0.65 -28.66 -17.65
CA GLU A 3 -0.78 -28.52 -17.40
C GLU A 3 -1.19 -27.14 -17.91
N GLU A 4 -1.77 -27.11 -19.11
CA GLU A 4 -2.57 -25.99 -19.58
C GLU A 4 -3.53 -25.61 -18.45
N LYS A 5 -3.35 -24.43 -17.87
CA LYS A 5 -4.32 -23.83 -16.96
C LYS A 5 -5.61 -23.66 -17.75
N LYS A 6 -6.49 -24.67 -17.67
CA LYS A 6 -7.83 -24.58 -18.21
C LYS A 6 -8.53 -23.45 -17.49
N LEU A 7 -8.96 -22.45 -18.25
CA LEU A 7 -9.88 -21.42 -17.79
C LEU A 7 -11.03 -22.12 -17.09
N THR A 8 -11.40 -21.61 -15.92
CA THR A 8 -12.62 -22.08 -15.26
C THR A 8 -13.82 -21.82 -16.18
N GLU A 9 -14.88 -22.62 -16.07
CA GLU A 9 -16.07 -22.48 -16.93
C GLU A 9 -16.65 -21.05 -16.92
N GLU A 10 -16.53 -20.36 -15.78
CA GLU A 10 -16.94 -18.96 -15.61
C GLU A 10 -16.03 -17.99 -16.39
N GLU A 11 -14.70 -18.17 -16.34
CA GLU A 11 -13.76 -17.33 -17.10
C GLU A 11 -13.90 -17.55 -18.62
N GLU A 12 -14.18 -18.78 -19.03
CA GLU A 12 -14.39 -19.13 -20.43
C GLU A 12 -15.75 -18.62 -20.96
N GLN A 13 -16.76 -18.49 -20.10
CA GLN A 13 -18.02 -17.81 -20.41
C GLN A 13 -17.84 -16.30 -20.55
N LEU A 14 -17.15 -15.67 -19.61
CA LEU A 14 -16.88 -14.23 -19.66
C LEU A 14 -16.04 -13.84 -20.89
N LEU A 15 -15.07 -14.66 -21.28
CA LEU A 15 -14.28 -14.43 -22.48
C LEU A 15 -15.15 -14.52 -23.75
N ARG A 16 -16.06 -15.49 -23.82
CA ARG A 16 -17.02 -15.62 -24.94
C ARG A 16 -17.96 -14.43 -25.02
N GLU A 17 -18.51 -13.98 -23.90
CA GLU A 17 -19.40 -12.81 -23.84
C GLU A 17 -18.67 -11.53 -24.28
N PHE A 18 -17.43 -11.34 -23.83
CA PHE A 18 -16.60 -10.19 -24.21
C PHE A 18 -16.24 -10.20 -25.71
N GLU A 19 -15.88 -11.36 -26.25
CA GLU A 19 -15.60 -11.50 -27.69
C GLU A 19 -16.85 -11.28 -28.55
N GLU A 20 -18.02 -11.76 -28.10
CA GLU A 20 -19.30 -11.52 -28.76
C GLU A 20 -19.71 -10.05 -28.73
N GLU A 21 -19.56 -9.36 -27.60
CA GLU A 21 -19.82 -7.92 -27.49
C GLU A 21 -18.89 -7.12 -28.40
N ARG A 22 -17.59 -7.43 -28.42
CA ARG A 22 -16.62 -6.78 -29.29
C ARG A 22 -16.95 -7.00 -30.77
N LYS A 23 -17.39 -8.20 -31.14
CA LYS A 23 -17.82 -8.52 -32.50
C LYS A 23 -19.09 -7.76 -32.89
N LYS A 24 -20.07 -7.67 -31.98
CA LYS A 24 -21.31 -6.88 -32.18
C LYS A 24 -21.02 -5.39 -32.34
N GLN A 25 -20.17 -4.82 -31.48
CA GLN A 25 -19.76 -3.41 -31.58
C GLN A 25 -19.03 -3.13 -32.88
N LYS A 26 -18.12 -4.02 -33.30
CA LYS A 26 -17.42 -3.87 -34.59
C LYS A 26 -18.40 -3.90 -35.77
N MET A 27 -19.36 -4.81 -35.76
CA MET A 27 -20.41 -4.87 -36.79
C MET A 27 -21.32 -3.64 -36.81
N GLN A 28 -21.65 -3.08 -35.64
CA GLN A 28 -22.42 -1.84 -35.54
C GLN A 28 -21.65 -0.65 -36.10
N ILE A 29 -20.39 -0.48 -35.69
CA ILE A 29 -19.51 0.59 -36.18
C ILE A 29 -19.32 0.48 -37.69
N ASP A 30 -19.04 -0.73 -38.22
CA ASP A 30 -18.89 -0.94 -39.65
C ASP A 30 -20.19 -0.63 -40.41
N SER A 31 -21.35 -0.96 -39.84
CA SER A 31 -22.66 -0.65 -40.43
C SER A 31 -22.97 0.84 -40.42
N GLU A 32 -22.72 1.53 -39.31
CA GLU A 32 -22.95 2.98 -39.15
C GLU A 32 -22.04 3.78 -40.08
N ILE A 33 -20.74 3.45 -40.12
CA ILE A 33 -19.77 4.08 -41.04
C ILE A 33 -20.17 3.86 -42.49
N HIS A 34 -20.64 2.66 -42.84
CA HIS A 34 -21.05 2.37 -44.21
C HIS A 34 -22.32 3.14 -44.61
N GLN A 35 -23.26 3.30 -43.68
CA GLN A 35 -24.49 4.04 -43.91
C GLN A 35 -24.25 5.56 -44.02
N GLU A 36 -23.48 6.14 -43.09
CA GLU A 36 -23.11 7.56 -43.16
C GLU A 36 -22.30 7.90 -44.41
N LEU A 37 -21.35 7.04 -44.80
CA LEU A 37 -20.59 7.24 -46.05
C LEU A 37 -21.49 7.18 -47.28
N LYS A 38 -22.50 6.30 -47.28
CA LYS A 38 -23.44 6.17 -48.40
C LYS A 38 -24.36 7.38 -48.50
N GLU A 39 -24.88 7.87 -47.38
CA GLU A 39 -25.75 9.05 -47.32
C GLU A 39 -24.99 10.34 -47.66
N ALA A 40 -23.81 10.56 -47.07
CA ALA A 40 -22.97 11.72 -47.36
C ALA A 40 -22.50 11.76 -48.83
N LEU A 41 -22.20 10.60 -49.42
CA LEU A 41 -21.83 10.50 -50.83
C LEU A 41 -23.01 10.78 -51.76
N ALA A 42 -24.20 10.28 -51.42
CA ALA A 42 -25.41 10.53 -52.21
C ALA A 42 -25.78 12.03 -52.22
N GLU A 43 -25.68 12.70 -51.06
CA GLU A 43 -25.98 14.13 -50.92
C GLU A 43 -24.98 14.99 -51.73
N GLN A 44 -23.68 14.70 -51.64
CA GLN A 44 -22.66 15.47 -52.37
C GLN A 44 -22.70 15.24 -53.88
N VAL A 45 -22.96 14.00 -54.33
CA VAL A 45 -23.12 13.72 -55.77
C VAL A 45 -24.34 14.47 -56.31
N LYS A 46 -25.44 14.50 -55.55
CA LYS A 46 -26.64 15.25 -55.93
C LYS A 46 -26.37 16.76 -56.01
N GLU A 47 -25.68 17.33 -55.02
CA GLU A 47 -25.36 18.75 -54.97
C GLU A 47 -24.44 19.18 -56.13
N VAL A 48 -23.38 18.41 -56.42
CA VAL A 48 -22.46 18.70 -57.54
C VAL A 48 -23.17 18.55 -58.89
N MET A 49 -24.00 17.51 -59.05
CA MET A 49 -24.80 17.34 -60.27
C MET A 49 -25.80 18.48 -60.46
N GLU A 50 -26.53 18.91 -59.42
CA GLU A 50 -27.49 20.02 -59.52
C GLU A 50 -26.80 21.35 -59.87
N MET A 51 -25.63 21.63 -59.30
CA MET A 51 -24.89 22.88 -59.51
C MET A 51 -24.30 22.98 -60.93
N GLU A 52 -23.66 21.90 -61.42
CA GLU A 52 -23.02 21.89 -62.74
C GLU A 52 -24.02 21.75 -63.89
N ILE A 53 -25.09 20.96 -63.71
CA ILE A 53 -26.13 20.78 -64.73
C ILE A 53 -26.96 22.05 -64.88
N SER A 54 -27.31 22.73 -63.79
CA SER A 54 -28.21 23.90 -63.86
C SER A 54 -27.46 25.16 -64.31
N GLY A 55 -26.27 25.43 -63.79
CA GLY A 55 -25.51 26.64 -64.13
C GLY A 55 -24.67 26.53 -65.41
N GLY A 56 -24.02 25.39 -65.63
CA GLY A 56 -23.07 25.22 -66.74
C GLY A 56 -23.73 24.88 -68.09
N ILE A 57 -24.85 24.17 -68.08
CA ILE A 57 -25.56 23.77 -69.30
C ILE A 57 -26.39 24.94 -69.84
N GLU A 58 -27.12 25.67 -68.99
CA GLU A 58 -27.92 26.82 -69.46
C GLU A 58 -27.07 27.89 -70.16
N GLU A 59 -25.89 28.21 -69.61
CA GLU A 59 -25.02 29.24 -70.17
C GLU A 59 -24.33 28.79 -71.48
N LYS A 60 -23.87 27.53 -71.55
CA LYS A 60 -23.23 26.99 -72.77
C LYS A 60 -24.24 26.75 -73.90
N VAL A 61 -25.41 26.19 -73.58
CA VAL A 61 -26.48 25.97 -74.56
C VAL A 61 -26.91 27.30 -75.14
N LYS A 62 -27.14 28.34 -74.32
CA LYS A 62 -27.55 29.67 -74.81
C LYS A 62 -26.56 30.23 -75.84
N LYS A 63 -25.27 30.13 -75.57
CA LYS A 63 -24.20 30.70 -76.42
C LYS A 63 -24.02 29.93 -77.73
N GLU A 64 -24.06 28.59 -77.70
CA GLU A 64 -23.97 27.77 -78.91
C GLU A 64 -25.23 27.87 -79.78
N VAL A 65 -26.41 27.95 -79.16
CA VAL A 65 -27.69 28.14 -79.85
C VAL A 65 -27.74 29.50 -80.56
N GLU A 66 -27.37 30.60 -79.90
CA GLU A 66 -27.31 31.94 -80.52
C GLU A 66 -26.39 31.94 -81.76
N THR A 67 -25.21 31.33 -81.65
CA THR A 67 -24.24 31.28 -82.75
C THR A 67 -24.72 30.41 -83.93
N ALA A 68 -25.38 29.28 -83.66
CA ALA A 68 -25.87 28.38 -84.69
C ALA A 68 -27.10 28.93 -85.43
N ILE A 69 -27.99 29.63 -84.72
CA ILE A 69 -29.15 30.31 -85.29
C ILE A 69 -28.72 31.39 -86.27
N ASP A 70 -27.80 32.28 -85.87
CA ASP A 70 -27.35 33.39 -86.70
C ASP A 70 -26.81 32.90 -88.06
N ILE A 71 -26.05 31.81 -88.05
CA ILE A 71 -25.46 31.20 -89.26
C ILE A 71 -26.52 30.59 -90.18
N GLU A 72 -27.51 29.89 -89.62
CA GLU A 72 -28.48 29.13 -90.41
C GLU A 72 -29.63 30.03 -90.91
N VAL A 73 -30.02 31.04 -90.13
CA VAL A 73 -31.04 32.03 -90.49
C VAL A 73 -30.52 33.02 -91.55
N GLU A 74 -29.25 33.45 -91.49
CA GLU A 74 -28.65 34.28 -92.56
C GLU A 74 -28.63 33.57 -93.92
N LYS A 75 -28.53 32.24 -93.94
CA LYS A 75 -28.59 31.44 -95.17
C LYS A 75 -30.01 31.27 -95.74
N ALA A 76 -31.07 31.56 -94.97
CA ALA A 76 -32.42 31.07 -95.24
C ALA A 76 -33.49 32.08 -95.72
N ILE A 77 -33.14 33.31 -96.17
CA ILE A 77 -33.98 34.26 -96.98
C ILE A 77 -34.58 35.48 -96.22
N GLY A 78 -34.66 36.64 -96.93
CA GLY A 78 -35.07 37.97 -96.45
C GLY A 78 -36.57 38.31 -96.47
N SER A 79 -37.35 37.68 -95.60
CA SER A 79 -38.67 38.17 -95.16
C SER A 79 -38.78 38.02 -93.65
N GLU A 80 -39.09 39.12 -92.95
CA GLU A 80 -38.91 39.28 -91.49
C GLU A 80 -39.82 38.35 -90.64
N GLU A 81 -40.97 37.94 -91.17
CA GLU A 81 -41.91 37.04 -90.48
C GLU A 81 -41.52 35.57 -90.60
N ILE A 82 -41.05 35.15 -91.78
CA ILE A 82 -40.52 33.81 -92.02
C ILE A 82 -39.21 33.62 -91.22
N LYS A 83 -38.40 34.68 -91.14
CA LYS A 83 -37.17 34.72 -90.32
C LYS A 83 -37.46 34.37 -88.86
N LYS A 84 -38.47 34.99 -88.23
CA LYS A 84 -38.81 34.77 -86.81
C LYS A 84 -39.35 33.36 -86.52
N GLN A 85 -40.16 32.80 -87.41
CA GLN A 85 -40.69 31.44 -87.22
C GLN A 85 -39.59 30.39 -87.34
N ILE A 86 -38.73 30.51 -88.38
CA ILE A 86 -37.58 29.63 -88.56
C ILE A 86 -36.60 29.78 -87.39
N GLU A 87 -36.35 31.00 -86.94
CA GLU A 87 -35.50 31.29 -85.78
C GLU A 87 -36.03 30.62 -84.50
N GLN A 88 -37.33 30.70 -84.23
CA GLN A 88 -37.92 30.10 -83.03
C GLN A 88 -37.89 28.57 -83.06
N GLU A 89 -38.21 27.94 -84.19
CA GLU A 89 -38.19 26.48 -84.34
C GLU A 89 -36.75 25.94 -84.30
N LEU A 90 -35.81 26.59 -85.01
CA LEU A 90 -34.40 26.23 -84.94
C LEU A 90 -33.84 26.43 -83.53
N ARG A 91 -34.22 27.51 -82.84
CA ARG A 91 -33.81 27.75 -81.46
C ARG A 91 -34.22 26.63 -80.54
N GLN A 92 -35.49 26.22 -80.56
CA GLN A 92 -35.97 25.14 -79.70
C GLN A 92 -35.29 23.81 -80.02
N LYS A 93 -35.12 23.49 -81.31
CA LYS A 93 -34.51 22.22 -81.73
C LYS A 93 -33.02 22.16 -81.39
N ILE A 94 -32.27 23.23 -81.67
CA ILE A 94 -30.84 23.32 -81.35
C ILE A 94 -30.66 23.36 -79.83
N GLU A 95 -31.50 24.07 -79.09
CA GLU A 95 -31.45 24.13 -77.63
C GLU A 95 -31.66 22.75 -77.02
N GLN A 96 -32.65 21.99 -77.48
CA GLN A 96 -32.90 20.63 -77.01
C GLN A 96 -31.76 19.67 -77.37
N GLU A 97 -31.31 19.64 -78.63
CA GLU A 97 -30.23 18.75 -79.05
C GLU A 97 -28.89 19.07 -78.36
N THR A 98 -28.59 20.35 -78.16
CA THR A 98 -27.36 20.80 -77.50
C THR A 98 -27.41 20.48 -76.01
N ARG A 99 -28.57 20.71 -75.37
CA ARG A 99 -28.79 20.37 -73.96
C ARG A 99 -28.63 18.87 -73.70
N GLU A 100 -29.24 18.02 -74.53
CA GLU A 100 -29.14 16.57 -74.39
C GLU A 100 -27.70 16.05 -74.62
N LYS A 101 -26.97 16.62 -75.59
CA LYS A 101 -25.56 16.26 -75.85
C LYS A 101 -24.66 16.68 -74.69
N LEU A 102 -24.77 17.94 -74.23
CA LEU A 102 -23.96 18.44 -73.12
C LEU A 102 -24.27 17.73 -71.82
N GLN A 103 -25.54 17.42 -71.55
CA GLN A 103 -25.94 16.66 -70.37
C GLN A 103 -25.27 15.28 -70.35
N LYS A 104 -25.32 14.53 -71.47
CA LYS A 104 -24.66 13.23 -71.58
C LYS A 104 -23.13 13.33 -71.43
N GLU A 105 -22.50 14.32 -72.05
CA GLU A 105 -21.05 14.48 -71.98
C GLU A 105 -20.57 14.84 -70.56
N ILE A 106 -21.29 15.72 -69.87
CA ILE A 106 -21.00 16.11 -68.49
C ILE A 106 -21.24 14.92 -67.55
N GLU A 107 -22.36 14.21 -67.69
CA GLU A 107 -22.67 13.04 -66.88
C GLU A 107 -21.60 11.94 -67.03
N GLU A 108 -21.11 11.71 -68.25
CA GLU A 108 -20.04 10.74 -68.49
C GLU A 108 -18.70 11.17 -67.89
N LYS A 109 -18.35 12.46 -67.96
CA LYS A 109 -17.14 13.00 -67.34
C LYS A 109 -17.19 12.91 -65.82
N ILE A 110 -18.29 13.34 -65.20
CA ILE A 110 -18.50 13.25 -63.75
C ILE A 110 -18.41 11.81 -63.31
N ARG A 111 -19.07 10.88 -64.02
CA ARG A 111 -19.04 9.45 -63.68
C ARG A 111 -17.62 8.89 -63.68
N LYS A 112 -16.82 9.21 -64.71
CA LYS A 112 -15.42 8.79 -64.81
C LYS A 112 -14.55 9.38 -63.70
N GLU A 113 -14.75 10.66 -63.38
CA GLU A 113 -14.00 11.34 -62.33
C GLU A 113 -14.32 10.78 -60.94
N VAL A 114 -15.60 10.54 -60.65
CA VAL A 114 -16.05 9.92 -59.41
C VAL A 114 -15.49 8.49 -59.28
N GLU A 115 -15.56 7.68 -60.34
CA GLU A 115 -15.03 6.32 -60.33
C GLU A 115 -13.52 6.26 -60.08
N GLU A 116 -12.75 7.15 -60.70
CA GLU A 116 -11.30 7.25 -60.50
C GLU A 116 -10.97 7.72 -59.08
N ARG A 117 -11.70 8.72 -58.56
CA ARG A 117 -11.54 9.21 -57.19
C ARG A 117 -11.86 8.14 -56.16
N GLU A 118 -12.91 7.34 -56.38
CA GLU A 118 -13.25 6.20 -55.53
C GLU A 118 -12.15 5.14 -55.53
N LYS A 119 -11.60 4.82 -56.70
CA LYS A 119 -10.52 3.83 -56.85
C LYS A 119 -9.27 4.27 -56.09
N GLN A 120 -8.90 5.55 -56.20
CA GLN A 120 -7.79 6.12 -55.44
C GLN A 120 -8.03 6.05 -53.93
N ARG A 121 -9.24 6.43 -53.47
CA ARG A 121 -9.60 6.39 -52.05
C ARG A 121 -9.60 4.96 -51.50
N LYS A 122 -10.13 3.99 -52.24
CA LYS A 122 -10.08 2.56 -51.88
C LYS A 122 -8.64 2.07 -51.76
N ALA A 123 -7.77 2.41 -52.69
CA ALA A 123 -6.36 2.03 -52.64
C ALA A 123 -5.64 2.63 -51.42
N GLU A 124 -5.93 3.89 -51.07
CA GLU A 124 -5.36 4.53 -49.88
C GLU A 124 -5.86 3.89 -48.58
N LEU A 125 -7.15 3.57 -48.50
CA LEU A 125 -7.72 2.86 -47.35
C LEU A 125 -7.12 1.47 -47.17
N ILE A 126 -6.93 0.71 -48.26
CA ILE A 126 -6.27 -0.61 -48.21
C ILE A 126 -4.83 -0.47 -47.67
N LYS A 127 -4.07 0.54 -48.12
CA LYS A 127 -2.73 0.81 -47.58
C LYS A 127 -2.74 1.12 -46.09
N LYS A 128 -3.70 1.94 -45.62
CA LYS A 128 -3.86 2.25 -44.19
C LYS A 128 -4.20 1.00 -43.38
N ILE A 129 -5.11 0.16 -43.86
CA ILE A 129 -5.47 -1.10 -43.20
C ILE A 129 -4.25 -2.02 -43.08
N GLN A 130 -3.47 -2.18 -44.15
CA GLN A 130 -2.26 -3.00 -44.12
C GLN A 130 -1.20 -2.47 -43.15
N ALA A 131 -1.04 -1.15 -43.04
CA ALA A 131 -0.13 -0.55 -42.07
C ALA A 131 -0.59 -0.79 -40.63
N LEU A 132 -1.90 -0.68 -40.37
CA LEU A 132 -2.47 -0.97 -39.05
C LEU A 132 -2.31 -2.45 -38.67
N SER A 133 -2.53 -3.38 -39.60
CA SER A 133 -2.34 -4.82 -39.34
C SER A 133 -0.89 -5.15 -38.97
N LYS A 134 0.10 -4.52 -39.65
CA LYS A 134 1.52 -4.69 -39.28
C LYS A 134 1.83 -4.17 -37.89
N TYR A 135 1.30 -2.99 -37.56
CA TYR A 135 1.49 -2.40 -36.23
C TYR A 135 0.85 -3.26 -35.12
N GLU A 136 -0.32 -3.84 -35.38
CA GLU A 136 -0.98 -4.78 -34.46
C GLU A 136 -0.15 -6.06 -34.24
N GLU A 137 0.45 -6.61 -35.30
CA GLU A 137 1.37 -7.75 -35.20
C GLU A 137 2.63 -7.42 -34.39
N GLU A 138 3.23 -6.25 -34.61
CA GLU A 138 4.40 -5.78 -33.85
C GLU A 138 4.07 -5.60 -32.36
N LEU A 139 2.91 -5.02 -32.03
CA LEU A 139 2.45 -4.91 -30.65
C LEU A 139 2.25 -6.28 -30.01
N LYS A 140 1.64 -7.23 -30.72
CA LYS A 140 1.42 -8.58 -30.22
C LYS A 140 2.75 -9.29 -29.90
N GLN A 141 3.74 -9.17 -30.78
CA GLN A 141 5.08 -9.72 -30.54
C GLN A 141 5.75 -9.08 -29.33
N LYS A 142 5.60 -7.77 -29.16
CA LYS A 142 6.14 -7.05 -28.01
C LYS A 142 5.52 -7.54 -26.69
N TYR A 143 4.20 -7.64 -26.62
CA TYR A 143 3.51 -8.18 -25.44
C TYR A 143 3.93 -9.62 -25.12
N GLU A 144 4.05 -10.49 -26.13
CA GLU A 144 4.50 -11.88 -25.92
C GLU A 144 5.95 -11.94 -25.40
N SER A 145 6.82 -11.04 -25.87
CA SER A 145 8.21 -10.95 -25.38
C SER A 145 8.29 -10.45 -23.94
N GLU A 146 7.49 -9.44 -23.58
CA GLU A 146 7.40 -8.91 -22.21
C GLU A 146 6.82 -9.94 -21.23
N GLU A 147 5.83 -10.72 -21.68
CA GLU A 147 5.25 -11.79 -20.88
C GLU A 147 6.26 -12.91 -20.60
N LYS A 148 7.02 -13.34 -21.61
CA LYS A 148 8.12 -14.31 -21.45
C LYS A 148 9.20 -13.80 -20.50
N GLU A 149 9.58 -12.53 -20.59
CA GLU A 149 10.55 -11.92 -19.68
C GLU A 149 10.02 -11.88 -18.24
N LYS A 150 8.77 -11.47 -18.05
CA LYS A 150 8.10 -11.46 -16.74
C LYS A 150 8.03 -12.86 -16.13
N GLU A 151 7.73 -13.88 -16.93
CA GLU A 151 7.69 -15.27 -16.46
C GLU A 151 9.08 -15.75 -16.01
N GLN A 152 10.13 -15.45 -16.78
CA GLN A 152 11.51 -15.77 -16.41
C GLN A 152 11.95 -15.07 -15.12
N LEU A 153 11.62 -13.78 -14.98
CA LEU A 153 11.90 -13.02 -13.76
C LEU A 153 11.15 -13.62 -12.56
N THR A 154 9.89 -13.99 -12.74
CA THR A 154 9.08 -14.62 -11.69
C THR A 154 9.71 -15.94 -11.23
N LYS A 155 10.12 -16.80 -12.17
CA LYS A 155 10.84 -18.05 -11.87
C LYS A 155 12.11 -17.79 -11.05
N LYS A 156 12.97 -16.86 -11.50
CA LYS A 156 14.20 -16.48 -10.77
C LYS A 156 13.94 -15.97 -9.36
N VAL A 157 12.89 -15.16 -9.17
CA VAL A 157 12.50 -14.67 -7.84
C VAL A 157 12.10 -15.85 -6.94
N THR A 158 11.25 -16.74 -7.43
CA THR A 158 10.82 -17.91 -6.64
C THR A 158 11.97 -18.85 -6.27
N GLU A 159 12.91 -19.11 -7.18
CA GLU A 159 14.12 -19.89 -6.89
C GLU A 159 14.99 -19.22 -5.84
N THR A 160 15.18 -17.90 -5.94
CA THR A 160 15.97 -17.12 -4.98
C THR A 160 15.33 -17.13 -3.59
N GLU A 161 14.00 -16.98 -3.51
CA GLU A 161 13.25 -17.06 -2.26
C GLU A 161 13.37 -18.45 -1.61
N GLN A 162 13.29 -19.52 -2.39
CA GLN A 162 13.48 -20.88 -1.91
C GLN A 162 14.89 -21.09 -1.32
N VAL A 163 15.94 -20.72 -2.08
CA VAL A 163 17.33 -20.82 -1.62
C VAL A 163 17.57 -20.00 -0.35
N LEU A 164 17.01 -18.79 -0.27
CA LEU A 164 17.13 -17.95 0.91
C LEU A 164 16.45 -18.58 2.13
N ASN A 165 15.25 -19.14 1.94
CA ASN A 165 14.49 -19.78 3.02
C ASN A 165 15.21 -21.04 3.54
N GLU A 166 15.75 -21.87 2.64
CA GLU A 166 16.57 -23.02 3.01
C GLU A 166 17.83 -22.61 3.79
N SER A 167 18.52 -21.55 3.34
CA SER A 167 19.69 -21.00 4.02
C SER A 167 19.36 -20.48 5.42
N LEU A 168 18.22 -19.80 5.59
CA LEU A 168 17.75 -19.31 6.88
C LEU A 168 17.42 -20.46 7.83
N GLN A 169 16.72 -21.50 7.36
CA GLN A 169 16.42 -22.68 8.16
C GLN A 169 17.69 -23.42 8.60
N LEU A 170 18.68 -23.52 7.72
CA LEU A 170 19.96 -24.14 8.06
C LEU A 170 20.69 -23.34 9.14
N LYS A 171 20.80 -22.01 8.98
CA LYS A 171 21.40 -21.13 9.98
C LYS A 171 20.67 -21.18 11.32
N GLU A 172 19.34 -21.26 11.31
CA GLU A 172 18.56 -21.37 12.54
C GLU A 172 18.84 -22.70 13.26
N LYS A 173 18.91 -23.81 12.52
CA LYS A 173 19.29 -25.12 13.08
C LYS A 173 20.69 -25.09 13.67
N GLU A 174 21.67 -24.51 12.96
CA GLU A 174 23.04 -24.36 13.46
C GLU A 174 23.10 -23.52 14.73
N LEU A 175 22.38 -22.39 14.79
CA LEU A 175 22.31 -21.55 15.99
C LEU A 175 21.66 -22.28 17.16
N ARG A 176 20.58 -23.03 16.92
CA ARG A 176 19.92 -23.82 17.96
C ARG A 176 20.83 -24.92 18.50
N GLU A 177 21.57 -25.62 17.65
CA GLU A 177 22.52 -26.66 18.09
C GLU A 177 23.71 -26.06 18.84
N LYS A 178 24.27 -24.93 18.37
CA LYS A 178 25.31 -24.20 19.11
C LYS A 178 24.82 -23.77 20.49
N LEU A 179 23.61 -23.23 20.59
CA LEU A 179 23.01 -22.83 21.86
C LEU A 179 22.79 -24.03 22.80
N LYS A 180 22.30 -25.17 22.27
CA LYS A 180 22.16 -26.40 23.06
C LYS A 180 23.50 -26.93 23.55
N GLU A 181 24.54 -26.90 22.72
CA GLU A 181 25.87 -27.37 23.08
C GLU A 181 26.51 -26.47 24.14
N GLU A 182 26.39 -25.15 23.99
CA GLU A 182 26.83 -24.17 24.98
C GLU A 182 26.11 -24.35 26.32
N LEU A 183 24.79 -24.53 26.28
CA LEU A 183 23.98 -24.76 27.48
C LEU A 183 24.29 -26.11 28.13
N ARG A 184 24.61 -27.15 27.34
CA ARG A 184 25.12 -28.42 27.86
C ARG A 184 26.49 -28.25 28.52
N LYS A 185 27.43 -27.55 27.88
CA LYS A 185 28.76 -27.26 28.46
C LYS A 185 28.63 -26.48 29.75
N GLU A 186 27.82 -25.42 29.78
CA GLU A 186 27.56 -24.63 30.99
C GLU A 186 26.94 -25.49 32.10
N LEU A 187 25.99 -26.38 31.76
CA LEU A 187 25.36 -27.28 32.72
C LEU A 187 26.31 -28.39 33.21
N GLU A 188 27.20 -28.89 32.34
CA GLU A 188 28.26 -29.85 32.69
C GLU A 188 29.31 -29.19 33.61
N GLU A 189 29.73 -27.96 33.28
CA GLU A 189 30.61 -27.14 34.11
C GLU A 189 29.95 -26.80 35.45
N GLU A 190 28.66 -26.45 35.47
CA GLU A 190 27.91 -26.20 36.69
C GLU A 190 27.76 -27.48 37.53
N ARG A 191 27.51 -28.63 36.89
CA ARG A 191 27.47 -29.94 37.57
C ARG A 191 28.81 -30.32 38.14
N GLN A 192 29.90 -30.09 37.42
CA GLN A 192 31.25 -30.38 37.88
C GLN A 192 31.61 -29.44 39.04
N ARG A 193 31.33 -28.13 38.93
CA ARG A 193 31.46 -27.18 40.04
C ARG A 193 30.61 -27.57 41.25
N LYS A 194 29.38 -28.05 41.04
CA LYS A 194 28.49 -28.55 42.11
C LYS A 194 29.03 -29.84 42.72
N LYS A 195 29.59 -30.75 41.93
CA LYS A 195 30.20 -32.01 42.40
C LYS A 195 31.47 -31.73 43.20
N ASP A 196 32.32 -30.82 42.73
CA ASP A 196 33.52 -30.38 43.42
C ASP A 196 33.16 -29.60 44.70
N ALA A 197 32.15 -28.73 44.64
CA ALA A 197 31.59 -28.07 45.83
C ALA A 197 30.91 -29.05 46.79
N LEU A 198 30.33 -30.16 46.31
CA LEU A 198 29.74 -31.21 47.14
C LEU A 198 30.82 -32.10 47.77
N LEU A 199 31.89 -32.41 47.05
CA LEU A 199 33.07 -33.10 47.59
C LEU A 199 33.74 -32.23 48.66
N GLN A 200 33.90 -30.94 48.38
CA GLN A 200 34.37 -29.94 49.34
C GLN A 200 33.41 -29.82 50.54
N LYS A 201 32.09 -29.84 50.31
CA LYS A 201 31.07 -29.88 51.37
C LYS A 201 31.01 -31.21 52.13
N LEU A 202 31.40 -32.33 51.53
CA LEU A 202 31.46 -33.65 52.18
C LEU A 202 32.71 -33.74 53.08
N GLU A 203 33.83 -33.14 52.68
CA GLU A 203 34.99 -32.92 53.54
C GLU A 203 34.71 -31.88 54.63
N SER A 204 33.82 -30.92 54.37
CA SER A 204 33.35 -29.93 55.33
C SER A 204 31.90 -30.15 55.76
N SER A 205 31.50 -31.38 56.06
CA SER A 205 30.15 -31.66 56.56
C SER A 205 30.09 -31.62 58.09
N THR A 206 30.13 -30.40 58.61
CA THR A 206 29.24 -30.04 59.71
C THR A 206 28.51 -28.75 59.31
N GLN A 207 27.18 -28.84 59.32
CA GLN A 207 26.21 -27.77 59.45
C GLN A 207 25.61 -27.09 58.19
N ILE A 208 24.31 -27.39 58.04
CA ILE A 208 23.16 -26.48 57.86
C ILE A 208 22.54 -26.40 56.46
N ALA A 209 21.26 -26.77 56.45
CA ALA A 209 20.22 -26.37 55.52
C ALA A 209 19.80 -24.92 55.74
N SER A 210 19.77 -24.08 54.69
CA SER A 210 19.01 -22.82 54.67
C SER A 210 19.01 -22.22 53.26
N SER A 211 17.81 -22.06 52.66
CA SER A 211 17.63 -21.50 51.31
C SER A 211 16.62 -20.35 51.27
N ASP A 212 16.58 -19.51 52.31
CA ASP A 212 15.71 -18.31 52.38
C ASP A 212 16.43 -17.02 52.82
N SER A 213 17.72 -17.06 53.14
CA SER A 213 18.48 -15.89 53.61
C SER A 213 18.86 -14.91 52.49
N ASP A 214 18.93 -15.36 51.24
CA ASP A 214 19.33 -14.51 50.09
C ASP A 214 18.28 -13.47 49.69
N LYS A 215 17.03 -13.62 50.16
CA LYS A 215 15.96 -12.65 49.89
C LYS A 215 15.90 -11.52 50.91
N ILE A 216 16.50 -11.69 52.08
CA ILE A 216 16.41 -10.72 53.18
C ILE A 216 17.30 -9.52 52.84
N LEU A 217 16.73 -8.32 52.90
CA LEU A 217 17.44 -7.08 52.67
C LEU A 217 17.74 -6.39 54.01
N ASN A 218 18.97 -5.93 54.18
CA ASN A 218 19.30 -4.97 55.23
C ASN A 218 18.90 -3.54 54.80
N GLN A 219 18.98 -2.59 55.73
CA GLN A 219 18.57 -1.20 55.48
C GLN A 219 19.34 -0.53 54.32
N ASN A 220 20.66 -0.75 54.22
CA ASN A 220 21.47 -0.21 53.13
C ASN A 220 21.07 -0.81 51.77
N GLU A 221 20.76 -2.10 51.75
CA GLU A 221 20.25 -2.80 50.58
C GLU A 221 18.86 -2.31 50.17
N MET A 222 17.96 -2.03 51.12
CA MET A 222 16.66 -1.42 50.84
C MET A 222 16.79 -0.02 50.24
N ILE A 223 17.75 0.78 50.71
CA ILE A 223 18.04 2.10 50.12
C ILE A 223 18.53 1.95 48.67
N LYS A 224 19.45 1.02 48.40
CA LYS A 224 19.91 0.72 47.04
C LYS A 224 18.74 0.25 46.15
N MET A 225 17.88 -0.61 46.67
CA MET A 225 16.66 -1.06 45.98
C MET A 225 15.73 0.11 45.64
N LEU A 226 15.54 1.06 46.57
CA LEU A 226 14.75 2.27 46.33
C LEU A 226 15.36 3.18 45.27
N GLN A 227 16.69 3.30 45.21
CA GLN A 227 17.37 4.06 44.16
C GLN A 227 17.14 3.44 42.77
N VAL A 228 17.27 2.11 42.67
CA VAL A 228 16.98 1.38 41.41
C VAL A 228 15.52 1.53 41.04
N PHE A 229 14.61 1.44 42.02
CA PHE A 229 13.18 1.63 41.80
C PHE A 229 12.89 3.05 41.31
N GLU A 230 13.35 4.08 41.99
CA GLU A 230 13.13 5.48 41.61
C GLU A 230 13.62 5.77 40.20
N GLU A 231 14.82 5.31 39.84
CA GLU A 231 15.34 5.44 38.48
C GLU A 231 14.43 4.75 37.46
N SER A 232 13.93 3.54 37.76
CA SER A 232 13.01 2.84 36.85
C SER A 232 11.71 3.62 36.62
N GLN A 233 11.22 4.31 37.65
CA GLN A 233 10.02 5.14 37.57
C GLN A 233 10.29 6.43 36.79
N LEU A 234 11.48 7.00 36.93
CA LEU A 234 11.93 8.15 36.15
C LEU A 234 12.01 7.79 34.66
N VAL A 235 12.68 6.69 34.32
CA VAL A 235 12.78 6.17 32.95
C VAL A 235 11.38 5.91 32.36
N LEU A 236 10.51 5.24 33.12
CA LEU A 236 9.12 5.01 32.69
C LEU A 236 8.39 6.33 32.42
N SER A 237 8.50 7.32 33.31
CA SER A 237 7.89 8.63 33.17
C SER A 237 8.40 9.39 31.94
N THR A 238 9.72 9.39 31.73
CA THR A 238 10.36 10.03 30.56
C THR A 238 9.88 9.39 29.27
N LEU A 239 9.88 8.06 29.18
CA LEU A 239 9.44 7.36 27.97
C LEU A 239 7.94 7.58 27.71
N LEU A 240 7.11 7.54 28.75
CA LEU A 240 5.67 7.78 28.61
C LEU A 240 5.36 9.23 28.21
N SER A 241 6.16 10.20 28.65
CA SER A 241 6.03 11.62 28.28
C SER A 241 6.35 11.90 26.80
N THR A 242 6.92 10.94 26.07
CA THR A 242 7.03 11.02 24.60
C THR A 242 5.71 10.76 23.88
N ARG A 243 4.70 10.22 24.60
CA ARG A 243 3.39 9.83 24.05
C ARG A 243 2.22 10.56 24.69
N LEU A 244 2.35 10.92 25.96
CA LEU A 244 1.33 11.61 26.74
C LEU A 244 1.84 12.97 27.22
N SER A 245 0.93 13.90 27.52
CA SER A 245 1.33 15.17 28.11
C SER A 245 1.97 14.93 29.48
N LYS A 246 2.96 15.75 29.84
CA LYS A 246 3.61 15.69 31.17
C LYS A 246 2.57 15.70 32.31
N LYS A 247 1.53 16.53 32.18
CA LYS A 247 0.45 16.64 33.17
C LYS A 247 -0.33 15.32 33.32
N ASP A 248 -0.58 14.62 32.23
CA ASP A 248 -1.31 13.34 32.26
C ASP A 248 -0.47 12.24 32.90
N VAL A 249 0.83 12.19 32.59
CA VAL A 249 1.78 11.26 33.21
C VAL A 249 1.86 11.50 34.71
N GLU A 250 2.02 12.75 35.14
CA GLU A 250 2.07 13.11 36.57
C GLU A 250 0.76 12.79 37.30
N SER A 251 -0.39 13.04 36.65
CA SER A 251 -1.71 12.68 37.18
C SER A 251 -1.85 11.16 37.34
N MET A 252 -1.42 10.38 36.34
CA MET A 252 -1.42 8.92 36.38
C MET A 252 -0.53 8.41 37.53
N PHE A 253 0.70 8.91 37.65
CA PHE A 253 1.65 8.51 38.69
C PHE A 253 1.12 8.84 40.10
N SER A 254 0.42 9.96 40.25
CA SER A 254 -0.19 10.37 41.52
C SER A 254 -1.40 9.50 41.88
N LYS A 255 -2.30 9.24 40.92
CA LYS A 255 -3.49 8.38 41.14
C LYS A 255 -3.11 6.96 41.51
N THR A 256 -2.13 6.39 40.80
CA THR A 256 -1.63 5.03 41.06
C THR A 256 -0.95 4.96 42.42
N LEU A 257 -0.15 5.97 42.81
CA LEU A 257 0.45 6.04 44.14
C LEU A 257 -0.61 6.11 45.26
N ILE A 258 -1.62 6.96 45.11
CA ILE A 258 -2.72 7.07 46.09
C ILE A 258 -3.44 5.72 46.24
N SER A 259 -3.77 5.09 45.11
CA SER A 259 -4.45 3.79 45.10
C SER A 259 -3.64 2.73 45.86
N VAL A 260 -2.37 2.54 45.50
CA VAL A 260 -1.51 1.51 46.12
C VAL A 260 -1.20 1.85 47.58
N SER A 261 -1.09 3.14 47.94
CA SER A 261 -0.87 3.54 49.33
C SER A 261 -2.02 3.17 50.27
N ASN A 262 -3.24 3.06 49.75
CA ASN A 262 -4.39 2.59 50.54
C ASN A 262 -4.34 1.09 50.81
N PHE A 263 -3.75 0.29 49.90
CA PHE A 263 -3.59 -1.15 50.05
C PHE A 263 -2.31 -1.55 50.80
N HIS A 264 -1.26 -0.72 50.75
CA HIS A 264 0.02 -0.91 51.44
C HIS A 264 0.37 0.26 52.38
N PRO A 265 -0.49 0.61 53.35
CA PRO A 265 -0.29 1.76 54.22
C PRO A 265 0.90 1.60 55.18
N ASP A 266 1.33 0.38 55.45
CA ASP A 266 2.47 0.07 56.30
C ASP A 266 3.83 0.42 55.65
N VAL A 267 3.88 0.59 54.33
CA VAL A 267 5.09 1.01 53.61
C VAL A 267 4.92 2.39 52.96
N LEU A 268 3.76 2.66 52.35
CA LEU A 268 3.55 3.82 51.48
C LEU A 268 2.78 4.98 52.13
N LYS A 269 2.39 4.88 53.40
CA LYS A 269 1.63 5.97 54.05
C LYS A 269 2.42 7.27 54.10
N GLY A 270 1.85 8.31 53.47
CA GLY A 270 2.37 9.67 53.47
C GLY A 270 3.63 9.87 52.64
N VAL A 271 4.04 8.90 51.80
CA VAL A 271 5.25 9.01 50.97
C VAL A 271 5.13 10.04 49.85
N MET A 272 3.92 10.49 49.56
CA MET A 272 3.65 11.56 48.59
C MET A 272 3.85 12.96 49.17
N PHE A 273 4.21 13.10 50.46
CA PHE A 273 4.46 14.38 51.11
C PHE A 273 5.92 14.48 51.56
N ASP A 274 6.49 15.68 51.42
CA ASP A 274 7.81 16.00 51.96
C ASP A 274 7.78 16.10 53.49
N LYS A 275 8.95 16.37 54.09
CA LYS A 275 9.09 16.59 55.54
C LYS A 275 8.23 17.73 56.11
N ASN A 276 7.77 18.65 55.26
CA ASN A 276 6.94 19.80 55.63
C ASN A 276 5.44 19.57 55.33
N GLY A 277 5.06 18.38 54.87
CA GLY A 277 3.68 18.07 54.49
C GLY A 277 3.26 18.59 53.12
N LYS A 278 4.19 19.07 52.28
CA LYS A 278 3.91 19.51 50.91
C LYS A 278 3.90 18.33 49.95
N PRO A 279 2.96 18.28 48.98
CA PRO A 279 2.91 17.19 48.02
C PRO A 279 4.15 17.20 47.12
N LEU A 280 4.76 16.03 46.93
CA LEU A 280 5.82 15.81 45.96
C LEU A 280 5.24 15.83 44.54
N GLN A 281 5.96 16.45 43.61
CA GLN A 281 5.53 16.52 42.21
C GLN A 281 5.80 15.19 41.48
N GLY A 282 4.99 14.93 40.45
CA GLY A 282 5.17 13.80 39.53
C GLY A 282 5.05 12.40 40.13
N GLY A 283 4.40 12.26 41.29
CA GLY A 283 4.26 10.96 41.97
C GLY A 283 5.60 10.38 42.42
N LEU A 284 6.57 11.25 42.71
CA LEU A 284 7.82 10.89 43.40
C LEU A 284 7.55 10.40 44.81
N LEU A 285 8.49 9.61 45.32
CA LEU A 285 8.40 8.98 46.63
C LEU A 285 9.36 9.64 47.61
N TYR A 286 8.88 9.99 48.79
CA TYR A 286 9.75 10.42 49.87
C TYR A 286 10.46 9.20 50.48
N ILE A 287 11.66 8.88 49.98
CA ILE A 287 12.44 7.69 50.35
C ILE A 287 12.60 7.55 51.87
N ASN A 288 12.92 8.62 52.58
CA ASN A 288 13.12 8.58 54.04
C ASN A 288 11.85 8.14 54.77
N ARG A 289 10.66 8.52 54.26
CA ARG A 289 9.38 8.08 54.82
C ARG A 289 9.16 6.59 54.62
N ILE A 290 9.53 6.05 53.46
CA ILE A 290 9.47 4.62 53.19
C ILE A 290 10.33 3.85 54.19
N ILE A 291 11.58 4.28 54.40
CA ILE A 291 12.50 3.63 55.36
C ILE A 291 11.91 3.65 56.78
N SER A 292 11.42 4.79 57.25
CA SER A 292 10.76 4.88 58.56
C SER A 292 9.52 4.01 58.68
N ASN A 293 8.70 3.93 57.63
CA ASN A 293 7.50 3.10 57.61
C ASN A 293 7.86 1.60 57.68
N ILE A 294 8.86 1.15 56.91
CA ILE A 294 9.31 -0.25 56.89
C ILE A 294 9.85 -0.68 58.26
N GLU A 295 10.60 0.17 58.94
CA GLU A 295 11.11 -0.13 60.29
C GLU A 295 9.99 -0.46 61.28
N LEU A 296 8.83 0.18 61.13
CA LEU A 296 7.64 -0.02 61.95
C LEU A 296 6.69 -1.12 61.40
N SER A 297 6.95 -1.65 60.21
CA SER A 297 6.01 -2.51 59.48
C SER A 297 6.01 -3.97 59.94
N SER A 298 7.12 -4.46 60.52
CA SER A 298 7.30 -5.83 61.00
C SER A 298 8.43 -5.89 62.05
N ASN A 299 8.35 -6.87 62.96
CA ASN A 299 9.41 -7.12 63.95
C ASN A 299 10.54 -8.03 63.42
N THR A 300 10.34 -8.68 62.26
CA THR A 300 11.33 -9.59 61.65
C THR A 300 11.92 -9.00 60.36
N PRO A 301 13.23 -9.18 60.08
CA PRO A 301 13.86 -8.75 58.82
C PRO A 301 13.17 -9.30 57.56
N GLU A 302 12.69 -10.53 57.63
CA GLU A 302 11.95 -11.22 56.56
C GLU A 302 10.62 -10.51 56.28
N GLY A 303 9.85 -10.22 57.34
CA GLY A 303 8.58 -9.53 57.21
C GLY A 303 8.72 -8.10 56.70
N LYS A 304 9.78 -7.38 57.15
CA LYS A 304 10.13 -6.05 56.64
C LYS A 304 10.42 -6.10 55.14
N THR A 305 11.25 -7.06 54.73
CA THR A 305 11.64 -7.23 53.32
C THR A 305 10.45 -7.62 52.44
N TYR A 306 9.61 -8.55 52.89
CA TYR A 306 8.42 -8.99 52.15
C TYR A 306 7.44 -7.83 51.90
N LYS A 307 7.11 -7.06 52.95
CA LYS A 307 6.19 -5.92 52.85
C LYS A 307 6.76 -4.84 51.93
N PHE A 308 8.06 -4.55 52.06
CA PHE A 308 8.77 -3.60 51.22
C PHE A 308 8.71 -3.97 49.74
N LEU A 309 9.13 -5.18 49.37
CA LEU A 309 9.16 -5.63 47.97
C LEU A 309 7.76 -5.68 47.36
N ASN A 310 6.76 -6.16 48.13
CA ASN A 310 5.37 -6.19 47.65
C ASN A 310 4.79 -4.81 47.38
N ALA A 311 5.07 -3.83 48.24
CA ALA A 311 4.60 -2.47 48.03
C ALA A 311 5.19 -1.85 46.75
N LEU A 312 6.49 -2.07 46.49
CA LEU A 312 7.15 -1.61 45.26
C LEU A 312 6.59 -2.33 44.01
N LYS A 313 6.43 -3.65 44.08
CA LYS A 313 5.84 -4.46 43.01
C LYS A 313 4.43 -3.99 42.66
N ALA A 314 3.59 -3.78 43.67
CA ALA A 314 2.23 -3.31 43.50
C ALA A 314 2.20 -1.93 42.83
N LEU A 315 3.06 -1.00 43.28
CA LEU A 315 3.14 0.34 42.69
C LEU A 315 3.57 0.32 41.23
N PHE A 316 4.60 -0.45 40.88
CA PHE A 316 5.04 -0.57 39.49
C PHE A 316 3.96 -1.22 38.63
N SER A 317 3.36 -2.31 39.12
CA SER A 317 2.34 -3.05 38.38
C SER A 317 1.09 -2.22 38.11
N GLU A 318 0.66 -1.42 39.09
CA GLU A 318 -0.47 -0.49 38.93
C GLU A 318 -0.16 0.61 37.92
N ARG A 319 1.08 1.13 37.91
CA ARG A 319 1.54 2.09 36.88
C ARG A 319 1.55 1.50 35.49
N VAL A 320 2.03 0.27 35.32
CA VAL A 320 1.99 -0.43 34.02
C VAL A 320 0.55 -0.72 33.59
N THR A 321 -0.33 -1.10 34.52
CA THR A 321 -1.75 -1.30 34.24
C THR A 321 -2.45 -0.02 33.82
N SER A 322 -2.16 1.10 34.49
CA SER A 322 -2.69 2.42 34.14
C SER A 322 -2.15 2.90 32.78
N MET A 323 -0.86 2.72 32.52
CA MET A 323 -0.25 2.98 31.21
C MET A 323 -0.91 2.15 30.10
N ASN A 324 -1.22 0.88 30.35
CA ASN A 324 -1.94 0.03 29.39
C ASN A 324 -3.32 0.61 29.04
N LYS A 325 -4.06 1.11 30.04
CA LYS A 325 -5.36 1.76 29.84
C LYS A 325 -5.26 3.04 28.99
N LEU A 326 -4.15 3.77 29.09
CA LEU A 326 -3.94 5.03 28.38
C LEU A 326 -3.32 4.87 26.98
N THR A 327 -2.55 3.81 26.74
CA THR A 327 -1.73 3.67 25.51
C THR A 327 -1.99 2.39 24.72
N GLY A 328 -2.65 1.39 25.31
CA GLY A 328 -2.87 0.09 24.68
C GLY A 328 -1.72 -0.91 24.85
N THR A 329 -2.01 -2.18 24.55
CA THR A 329 -1.16 -3.33 24.86
C THR A 329 0.21 -3.29 24.16
N ASP A 330 0.25 -2.93 22.89
CA ASP A 330 1.48 -2.93 22.09
C ASP A 330 2.46 -1.85 22.56
N ILE A 331 1.94 -0.65 22.81
CA ILE A 331 2.74 0.47 23.32
C ILE A 331 3.23 0.14 24.73
N LYS A 332 2.37 -0.41 25.60
CA LYS A 332 2.76 -0.86 26.94
C LYS A 332 3.90 -1.89 26.89
N ASN A 333 3.80 -2.94 26.06
CA ASN A 333 4.85 -3.95 25.94
C ASN A 333 6.18 -3.35 25.48
N ARG A 334 6.15 -2.47 24.46
CA ARG A 334 7.33 -1.78 23.96
C ARG A 334 7.99 -0.92 25.03
N LEU A 335 7.20 -0.10 25.73
CA LEU A 335 7.71 0.79 26.78
C LEU A 335 8.32 0.01 27.95
N VAL A 336 7.67 -1.07 28.42
CA VAL A 336 8.23 -1.89 29.52
C VAL A 336 9.54 -2.55 29.13
N ASN A 337 9.66 -3.07 27.90
CA ASN A 337 10.92 -3.63 27.39
C ASN A 337 12.02 -2.56 27.29
N GLU A 338 11.66 -1.35 26.86
CA GLU A 338 12.60 -0.23 26.78
C GLU A 338 13.08 0.22 28.17
N VAL A 339 12.17 0.32 29.15
CA VAL A 339 12.53 0.56 30.57
C VAL A 339 13.49 -0.53 31.05
N MET A 340 13.20 -1.81 30.78
CA MET A 340 14.07 -2.91 31.19
C MET A 340 15.47 -2.77 30.58
N ALA A 341 15.57 -2.47 29.29
CA ALA A 341 16.85 -2.30 28.60
C ALA A 341 17.66 -1.12 29.16
N GLN A 342 17.01 0.02 29.41
CA GLN A 342 17.66 1.19 30.01
C GLN A 342 18.10 0.91 31.46
N MET A 343 17.28 0.21 32.24
CA MET A 343 17.62 -0.17 33.61
C MET A 343 18.80 -1.13 33.69
N ARG A 344 18.92 -2.11 32.79
CA ARG A 344 20.10 -2.98 32.71
C ARG A 344 21.39 -2.17 32.47
N LYS A 345 21.34 -1.17 31.57
CA LYS A 345 22.47 -0.25 31.34
C LYS A 345 22.77 0.60 32.56
N PHE A 346 21.74 1.12 33.24
CA PHE A 346 21.90 1.91 34.46
C PHE A 346 22.58 1.11 35.58
N ILE A 347 22.12 -0.12 35.83
CA ILE A 347 22.63 -1.03 36.86
C ILE A 347 24.13 -1.32 36.65
N ILE A 348 24.53 -1.63 35.41
CA ILE A 348 25.94 -1.85 35.05
C ILE A 348 26.75 -0.57 35.29
N ARG A 349 26.27 0.57 34.77
CA ARG A 349 26.97 1.86 34.88
C ARG A 349 27.16 2.33 36.32
N LYS A 350 26.19 2.06 37.20
CA LYS A 350 26.22 2.47 38.61
C LYS A 350 26.86 1.45 39.54
N GLY A 351 27.26 0.29 39.03
CA GLY A 351 27.87 -0.77 39.84
C GLY A 351 26.92 -1.28 40.94
N VAL A 352 25.63 -1.43 40.62
CA VAL A 352 24.64 -1.94 41.58
C VAL A 352 24.92 -3.41 41.87
N ASP A 353 24.86 -3.81 43.14
CA ASP A 353 25.13 -5.18 43.57
C ASP A 353 24.24 -6.20 42.84
N VAL A 354 24.84 -7.33 42.45
CA VAL A 354 24.15 -8.41 41.71
C VAL A 354 22.91 -8.89 42.45
N LYS A 355 22.97 -9.00 43.79
CA LYS A 355 21.83 -9.35 44.65
C LYS A 355 20.66 -8.39 44.45
N ILE A 356 20.90 -7.07 44.52
CA ILE A 356 19.87 -6.04 44.37
C ILE A 356 19.29 -6.05 42.95
N SER A 357 20.15 -6.14 41.93
CA SER A 357 19.72 -6.22 40.53
C SER A 357 18.80 -7.42 40.29
N ASN A 358 19.22 -8.62 40.72
CA ASN A 358 18.44 -9.84 40.53
C ASN A 358 17.10 -9.78 41.27
N LEU A 359 17.11 -9.32 42.51
CA LEU A 359 15.90 -9.20 43.33
C LEU A 359 14.94 -8.16 42.76
N PHE A 360 15.44 -7.04 42.23
CA PHE A 360 14.62 -6.02 41.58
C PHE A 360 13.88 -6.59 40.37
N PHE A 361 14.59 -7.20 39.42
CA PHE A 361 13.95 -7.74 38.22
C PHE A 361 13.03 -8.93 38.49
N LYS A 362 13.32 -9.71 39.54
CA LYS A 362 12.54 -10.90 39.89
C LYS A 362 11.29 -10.58 40.71
N GLU A 363 11.41 -9.72 41.71
CA GLU A 363 10.34 -9.51 42.70
C GLU A 363 9.57 -8.20 42.50
N VAL A 364 10.19 -7.17 41.89
CA VAL A 364 9.61 -5.82 41.78
C VAL A 364 9.22 -5.45 40.35
N PHE A 365 10.08 -5.74 39.37
CA PHE A 365 9.83 -5.38 37.98
C PHE A 365 8.65 -6.19 37.42
N PRO A 366 7.69 -5.56 36.72
CA PRO A 366 6.50 -6.25 36.23
C PRO A 366 6.88 -7.24 35.11
N GLU A 367 6.37 -8.47 35.21
CA GLU A 367 6.55 -9.48 34.17
C GLU A 367 5.84 -9.03 32.88
N THR A 368 6.59 -8.96 31.78
CA THR A 368 6.01 -8.93 30.45
C THR A 368 5.62 -10.36 30.11
N LYS A 369 4.33 -10.68 30.14
CA LYS A 369 3.85 -11.88 29.43
C LYS A 369 4.18 -11.66 27.95
N THR A 370 5.26 -12.27 27.48
CA THR A 370 5.45 -12.59 26.07
C THR A 370 4.24 -13.42 25.67
N ILE A 371 3.36 -12.84 24.85
CA ILE A 371 2.33 -13.60 24.15
C ILE A 371 3.03 -14.35 23.02
#